data_AF-E0SSY1-F1
#
_entry.id   AF-E0SSY1-F1
#
_cell.length_a   1.000
_cell.length_b   1.000
_cell.length_c   1.000
_cell.angle_alpha   90.00
_cell.angle_beta   90.00
_cell.angle_gamma   90.00
#
_symmetry.space_group_name_H-M   'P 1'
#
loop_
_entity.id
_entity.type
_entity.pdbx_description
1 polymer ?
#
loop_
_entity_poly.entity_id
_entity_poly.type
_entity_poly.pdbx_seq_one_letter_code
_entity_poly.pdbx_strand_id
1 'polypeptide(L)'
;MAITAEAIVELFEKDVRARKRLAELLVSEPDIRLAIINAVLRDVATKSDIERIRGEFDKIRSEYATKEDIKILGSEIEKIRGEYATKEDVKILRDEIEKIRADLVDVRERLSKLEGIVSQLVERMNDFDKRIDALDKRIDSLDKRLDYVAKISWTLTAGVIATLIVNIVILVITHWILR
;
A
#
# COMPACT_ATOMS: atom_id res chain seq x y z
N MET A 1 27.89 11.47 96.06
CA MET A 1 27.05 11.67 94.86
C MET A 1 27.88 11.25 93.65
N ALA A 2 27.35 10.40 92.77
CA ALA A 2 28.04 10.06 91.53
C ALA A 2 27.97 11.26 90.58
N ILE A 3 29.10 11.63 90.00
CA ILE A 3 29.16 12.71 89.01
C ILE A 3 28.53 12.17 87.70
N THR A 4 27.61 12.92 87.09
CA THR A 4 26.98 12.57 85.80
C THR A 4 27.79 13.10 84.61
N ALA A 5 27.59 12.55 83.41
CA ALA A 5 28.25 13.02 82.19
C ALA A 5 27.92 14.49 81.91
N GLU A 6 26.66 14.88 82.08
CA GLU A 6 26.21 16.28 81.97
C GLU A 6 26.93 17.20 82.96
N ALA A 7 27.10 16.76 84.22
CA ALA A 7 27.81 17.55 85.22
C ALA A 7 29.30 17.72 84.87
N ILE A 8 29.94 16.73 84.24
CA ILE A 8 31.33 16.83 83.77
C ILE A 8 31.43 17.86 82.66
N VAL A 9 30.53 17.82 81.67
CA VAL A 9 30.52 18.76 80.54
C VAL A 9 30.31 20.20 81.04
N GLU A 10 29.37 20.42 81.95
CA GLU A 10 29.09 21.76 82.52
C GLU A 10 30.30 22.35 83.27
N LEU A 11 31.08 21.49 83.96
CA LEU A 11 32.31 21.89 84.63
C LEU A 11 33.41 22.29 83.63
N PHE A 12 33.54 21.57 82.51
CA PHE A 12 34.49 21.91 81.44
C PHE A 12 34.09 23.19 80.69
N GLU A 13 32.80 23.43 80.47
CA GLU A 13 32.33 24.65 79.78
C GLU A 13 32.66 25.92 80.57
N LYS A 14 32.46 25.87 81.89
CA LYS A 14 32.71 26.99 82.81
C LYS A 14 34.20 27.28 83.01
N ASP A 15 35.11 26.34 82.72
CA ASP A 15 36.56 26.52 82.89
C ASP A 15 37.35 26.48 81.56
N VAL A 16 37.84 27.65 81.14
CA VAL A 16 38.68 27.79 79.93
C VAL A 16 40.03 27.07 80.08
N ARG A 17 40.61 27.02 81.28
CA ARG A 17 41.89 26.34 81.53
C ARG A 17 41.73 24.83 81.41
N ALA A 18 40.62 24.28 81.91
CA ALA A 18 40.29 22.87 81.76
C ALA A 18 40.15 22.47 80.28
N ARG A 19 39.49 23.29 79.46
CA ARG A 19 39.40 23.06 77.99
C ARG A 19 40.76 23.12 77.30
N LYS A 20 41.59 24.10 77.63
CA LYS A 20 42.97 24.19 77.10
C LYS A 20 43.79 22.97 77.51
N ARG A 21 43.68 22.54 78.76
CA ARG A 21 44.40 21.36 79.25
C ARG A 21 43.94 20.08 78.57
N LEU A 22 42.63 19.91 78.35
CA LEU A 22 42.11 18.78 77.58
C LEU A 22 42.62 18.79 76.12
N ALA A 23 42.65 19.97 75.48
CA ALA A 23 43.22 20.11 74.14
C ALA A 23 44.72 19.78 74.10
N GLU A 24 45.49 20.20 75.10
CA GLU A 24 46.90 19.80 75.26
C GLU A 24 47.04 18.30 75.42
N LEU A 25 46.24 17.67 76.29
CA LEU A 25 46.24 16.22 76.52
C LEU A 25 45.94 15.44 75.22
N LEU A 26 45.03 15.93 74.38
CA LEU A 26 44.73 15.32 73.08
C LEU A 26 45.91 15.36 72.09
N VAL A 27 46.78 16.35 72.20
CA VAL A 27 47.95 16.52 71.32
C VAL A 27 49.18 15.83 71.90
N SER A 28 49.39 15.94 73.20
CA SER A 28 50.60 15.47 73.88
C SER A 28 50.52 14.02 74.35
N GLU A 29 49.33 13.52 74.71
CA GLU A 29 49.15 12.16 75.24
C GLU A 29 48.57 11.22 74.15
N PRO A 30 49.37 10.25 73.64
CA PRO A 30 48.92 9.33 72.61
C PRO A 30 47.71 8.50 73.00
N ASP A 31 47.60 8.09 74.27
CA ASP A 31 46.53 7.20 74.73
C ASP A 31 45.17 7.90 74.77
N ILE A 32 45.13 9.16 75.23
CA ILE A 32 43.91 9.98 75.22
C ILE A 32 43.50 10.25 73.77
N ARG A 33 44.46 10.60 72.91
CA ARG A 33 44.21 10.76 71.47
C ARG A 33 43.66 9.49 70.83
N LEU A 34 44.24 8.33 71.11
CA LEU A 34 43.78 7.04 70.58
C LEU A 34 42.39 6.68 71.11
N ALA A 35 42.10 6.95 72.37
CA ALA A 35 40.78 6.74 72.95
C ALA A 35 39.71 7.59 72.26
N ILE A 36 39.99 8.89 72.01
CA ILE A 36 39.08 9.77 71.27
C ILE A 36 38.97 9.35 69.81
N ILE A 37 40.09 9.04 69.13
CA ILE A 37 40.06 8.58 67.75
C ILE A 37 39.24 7.30 67.62
N ASN A 38 39.44 6.30 68.48
CA ASN A 38 38.70 5.04 68.42
C ASN A 38 37.21 5.22 68.75
N ALA A 39 36.87 6.14 69.67
CA ALA A 39 35.49 6.50 69.96
C ALA A 39 34.82 7.13 68.72
N VAL A 40 35.49 8.08 68.05
CA VAL A 40 34.98 8.75 66.86
C VAL A 40 34.97 7.84 65.63
N LEU A 41 35.99 6.98 65.45
CA LEU A 41 36.13 6.06 64.32
C LEU A 41 34.97 5.04 64.26
N ARG A 42 34.34 4.74 65.39
CA ARG A 42 33.16 3.86 65.45
C ARG A 42 31.92 4.49 64.81
N ASP A 43 31.85 5.82 64.77
CA ASP A 43 30.71 6.59 64.28
C ASP A 43 30.94 7.19 62.88
N VAL A 44 32.15 7.09 62.33
CA VAL A 44 32.48 7.57 60.97
C VAL A 44 32.85 6.43 60.04
N ALA A 45 32.51 6.56 58.76
CA ALA A 45 32.89 5.60 57.73
C ALA A 45 34.41 5.52 57.59
N THR A 46 34.94 4.30 57.47
CA THR A 46 36.38 4.08 57.27
C THR A 46 36.78 4.40 55.84
N LYS A 47 38.09 4.53 55.59
CA LYS A 47 38.62 4.68 54.22
C LYS A 47 38.18 3.53 53.30
N SER A 48 38.10 2.31 53.84
CA SER A 48 37.66 1.12 53.10
C SER A 48 36.18 1.21 52.69
N ASP A 49 35.32 1.77 53.55
CA ASP A 49 33.91 2.02 53.22
C ASP A 49 33.78 3.02 52.06
N ILE A 50 34.59 4.08 52.09
CA ILE A 50 34.64 5.10 51.02
C ILE A 50 35.13 4.49 49.70
N GLU A 51 36.15 3.63 49.73
CA GLU A 51 36.65 2.93 48.54
C GLU A 51 35.61 1.98 47.96
N ARG A 52 34.87 1.25 48.82
CA ARG A 52 33.76 0.39 48.38
C ARG A 52 32.64 1.21 47.73
N ILE A 53 32.20 2.28 48.38
CA ILE A 53 31.15 3.18 47.84
C ILE A 53 31.60 3.82 46.53
N ARG A 54 32.88 4.21 46.42
CA ARG A 54 33.43 4.75 45.17
C ARG A 54 33.41 3.71 44.06
N GLY A 55 33.79 2.47 44.35
CA GLY A 55 33.71 1.36 43.40
C GLY A 55 32.27 1.05 42.96
N GLU A 56 31.31 1.08 43.89
CA GLU A 56 29.88 0.94 43.58
C GLU A 56 29.39 2.12 42.73
N PHE A 57 29.80 3.35 43.05
CA PHE A 57 29.46 4.55 42.29
C PHE A 57 30.01 4.52 40.86
N ASP A 58 31.26 4.05 40.67
CA ASP A 58 31.86 3.92 39.35
C ASP A 58 31.18 2.83 38.51
N LYS A 59 30.80 1.70 39.13
CA LYS A 59 29.99 0.65 38.47
C LYS A 59 28.63 1.20 38.04
N ILE A 60 27.90 1.81 38.96
CA ILE A 60 26.62 2.48 38.71
C ILE A 60 26.80 3.43 37.52
N ARG A 61 27.78 4.34 37.58
CA ARG A 61 28.04 5.31 36.51
C ARG A 61 28.35 4.68 35.15
N SER A 62 28.99 3.51 35.13
CA SER A 62 29.29 2.77 33.90
C SER A 62 28.06 2.05 33.31
N GLU A 63 27.04 1.77 34.11
CA GLU A 63 25.80 1.12 33.68
C GLU A 63 24.76 2.09 33.10
N TYR A 64 24.84 3.39 33.42
CA TYR A 64 23.93 4.38 32.84
C TYR A 64 24.32 4.77 31.42
N ALA A 65 23.31 4.92 30.57
CA ALA A 65 23.45 5.55 29.27
C ALA A 65 24.04 6.96 29.44
N THR A 66 25.06 7.26 28.65
CA THR A 66 25.69 8.57 28.60
C THR A 66 24.82 9.56 27.82
N LYS A 67 25.16 10.85 27.93
CA LYS A 67 24.53 11.88 27.10
C LYS A 67 24.72 11.63 25.60
N GLU A 68 25.83 10.99 25.20
CA GLU A 68 26.09 10.69 23.80
C GLU A 68 25.20 9.54 23.31
N ASP A 69 24.98 8.51 24.12
CA ASP A 69 24.06 7.41 23.79
C ASP A 69 22.64 7.94 23.56
N ILE A 70 22.17 8.87 24.42
CA ILE A 70 20.87 9.52 24.26
C ILE A 70 20.80 10.35 22.97
N LYS A 71 21.90 10.99 22.58
CA LYS A 71 21.97 11.79 21.35
C LYS A 71 21.96 10.92 20.10
N ILE A 72 22.62 9.77 20.14
CA ILE A 72 22.56 8.75 19.08
C ILE A 72 21.13 8.26 18.93
N LEU A 73 20.48 7.86 20.03
CA LEU A 73 19.08 7.43 20.03
C LEU A 73 18.15 8.53 19.48
N GLY A 74 18.36 9.79 19.85
CA GLY A 74 17.59 10.92 19.30
C GLY A 74 17.77 11.06 17.79
N SER A 75 18.99 10.85 17.29
CA SER A 75 19.28 10.90 15.85
C SER A 75 18.65 9.73 15.09
N GLU A 76 18.64 8.54 15.70
CA GLU A 76 17.96 7.36 15.14
C GLU A 76 16.44 7.54 15.10
N ILE A 77 15.85 8.10 16.16
CA ILE A 77 14.42 8.42 16.22
C ILE A 77 14.03 9.41 15.12
N GLU A 78 14.84 10.43 14.84
CA GLU A 78 14.57 11.39 13.76
C GLU A 78 14.68 10.75 12.37
N LYS A 79 15.66 9.87 12.14
CA LYS A 79 15.74 9.10 10.88
C LYS A 79 14.51 8.24 10.67
N ILE A 80 14.17 7.43 11.69
CA ILE A 80 12.97 6.60 11.75
C ILE A 80 11.75 7.46 11.38
N ARG A 81 11.55 8.58 12.07
CA ARG A 81 10.42 9.49 11.84
C ARG A 81 10.35 10.06 10.43
N GLY A 82 11.49 10.28 9.77
CA GLY A 82 11.56 10.72 8.37
C GLY A 82 11.24 9.63 7.35
N GLU A 83 11.39 8.35 7.70
CA GLU A 83 11.11 7.21 6.81
C GLU A 83 9.64 6.75 6.84
N TYR A 84 8.90 7.01 7.92
CA TYR A 84 7.48 6.64 7.99
C TYR A 84 6.61 7.59 7.16
N ALA A 85 5.65 7.00 6.44
CA ALA A 85 4.57 7.75 5.83
C ALA A 85 3.83 8.58 6.88
N THR A 86 3.69 9.87 6.62
CA THR A 86 2.96 10.78 7.47
C THR A 86 1.46 10.53 7.36
N LYS A 87 0.69 11.11 8.29
CA LYS A 87 -0.78 11.07 8.20
C LYS A 87 -1.30 11.74 6.93
N GLU A 88 -0.57 12.71 6.39
CA GLU A 88 -0.97 13.39 5.15
C GLU A 88 -0.73 12.50 3.93
N ASP A 89 0.39 11.77 3.88
CA ASP A 89 0.65 10.80 2.80
C ASP A 89 -0.45 9.73 2.74
N VAL A 90 -0.85 9.22 3.91
CA VAL A 90 -1.94 8.24 4.04
C VAL A 90 -3.28 8.83 3.59
N LYS A 91 -3.51 10.12 3.81
CA LYS A 91 -4.73 10.81 3.39
C LYS A 91 -4.76 11.01 1.88
N ILE A 92 -3.65 11.45 1.27
CA ILE A 92 -3.52 11.57 -0.19
C ILE A 92 -3.80 10.23 -0.85
N LEU A 93 -3.19 9.15 -0.36
CA LEU A 93 -3.43 7.80 -0.88
C LEU A 93 -4.90 7.38 -0.74
N ARG A 94 -5.57 7.75 0.36
CA ARG A 94 -7.00 7.47 0.54
C ARG A 94 -7.85 8.21 -0.49
N ASP A 95 -7.58 9.49 -0.72
CA ASP A 95 -8.31 10.31 -1.69
C ASP A 95 -8.09 9.79 -3.12
N GLU A 96 -6.88 9.34 -3.45
CA GLU A 96 -6.58 8.67 -4.73
C GLU A 96 -7.35 7.36 -4.88
N ILE A 97 -7.40 6.53 -3.83
CA ILE A 97 -8.19 5.29 -3.83
C ILE A 97 -9.69 5.59 -4.02
N GLU A 98 -10.21 6.66 -3.41
CA GLU A 98 -11.61 7.07 -3.61
C GLU A 98 -11.89 7.48 -5.05
N LYS A 99 -11.00 8.25 -5.68
CA LYS A 99 -11.10 8.60 -7.11
C LYS A 99 -11.08 7.36 -8.00
N ILE A 100 -10.12 6.45 -7.78
CA ILE A 100 -10.01 5.20 -8.54
C ILE A 100 -11.28 4.36 -8.39
N ARG A 101 -11.87 4.30 -7.20
CA ARG A 101 -13.14 3.59 -6.97
C ARG A 101 -14.29 4.21 -7.76
N ALA A 102 -14.37 5.54 -7.82
CA ALA A 102 -15.38 6.23 -8.60
C ALA A 102 -15.23 5.94 -10.11
N ASP A 103 -14.00 6.03 -10.63
CA ASP A 103 -13.70 5.71 -12.03
C ASP A 103 -14.04 4.25 -12.37
N LEU A 104 -13.78 3.31 -11.45
CA LEU A 104 -14.13 1.90 -11.63
C LEU A 104 -15.64 1.68 -11.75
N VAL A 105 -16.44 2.46 -11.03
CA VAL A 105 -17.91 2.42 -11.13
C VAL A 105 -18.38 2.93 -12.49
N ASP A 106 -17.83 4.04 -12.99
CA ASP A 106 -18.14 4.56 -14.33
C ASP A 106 -17.79 3.55 -15.43
N VAL A 107 -16.58 2.99 -15.37
CA VAL A 107 -16.13 1.96 -16.33
C VAL A 107 -17.09 0.76 -16.34
N ARG A 108 -17.54 0.31 -15.16
CA ARG A 108 -18.51 -0.78 -15.05
C ARG A 108 -19.85 -0.44 -15.71
N GLU A 109 -20.35 0.78 -15.54
CA GLU A 109 -21.59 1.23 -16.18
C GLU A 109 -21.45 1.27 -17.70
N ARG A 110 -20.33 1.80 -18.21
CA ARG A 110 -20.03 1.84 -19.64
C ARG A 110 -19.91 0.45 -20.24
N LEU A 111 -19.31 -0.50 -19.51
CA LEU A 111 -19.23 -1.90 -19.96
C LEU A 111 -20.62 -2.53 -20.07
N SER A 112 -21.48 -2.32 -19.08
CA SER A 112 -22.86 -2.84 -19.11
C SER A 112 -23.67 -2.26 -20.29
N LYS A 113 -23.52 -0.97 -20.59
CA LYS A 113 -24.12 -0.35 -21.78
C LYS A 113 -23.58 -0.97 -23.08
N LEU A 114 -22.28 -1.22 -23.16
CA LEU A 114 -21.65 -1.83 -24.32
C LEU A 114 -22.13 -3.27 -24.53
N GLU A 115 -22.23 -4.07 -23.46
CA GLU A 115 -22.80 -5.41 -23.51
C GLU A 115 -24.23 -5.39 -24.09
N GLY A 116 -25.06 -4.45 -23.63
CA GLY A 116 -26.41 -4.26 -24.17
C GLY A 116 -26.44 -3.90 -25.66
N ILE A 117 -25.56 -3.01 -26.10
CA ILE A 117 -25.42 -2.64 -27.53
C ILE A 117 -24.99 -3.86 -28.36
N VAL A 118 -24.03 -4.65 -27.86
CA VAL A 118 -23.54 -5.84 -28.56
C VAL A 118 -24.65 -6.88 -28.67
N SER A 119 -25.45 -7.11 -27.63
CA SER A 119 -26.61 -8.01 -27.69
C SER A 119 -27.61 -7.56 -28.76
N GLN A 120 -27.95 -6.27 -28.81
CA GLN A 120 -28.85 -5.73 -29.84
C GLN A 120 -28.27 -5.86 -31.25
N LEU A 121 -26.96 -5.69 -31.41
CA LEU A 121 -26.31 -5.86 -32.71
C LEU A 121 -26.38 -7.32 -33.18
N VAL A 122 -26.15 -8.28 -32.28
CA VAL A 122 -26.28 -9.72 -32.58
C VAL A 122 -27.70 -10.06 -33.01
N GLU A 123 -28.72 -9.53 -32.31
CA GLU A 123 -30.12 -9.74 -32.71
C GLU A 123 -30.42 -9.19 -34.11
N ARG A 124 -29.92 -7.99 -34.43
CA ARG A 124 -30.08 -7.40 -35.77
C ARG A 124 -29.35 -8.19 -36.86
N MET A 125 -28.18 -8.74 -36.56
CA MET A 125 -27.46 -9.62 -37.49
C MET A 125 -28.27 -10.89 -37.77
N ASN A 126 -28.84 -11.51 -36.74
CA ASN A 126 -29.70 -12.68 -36.91
C ASN A 126 -30.96 -12.38 -37.76
N ASP A 127 -31.54 -11.18 -37.67
CA ASP A 127 -32.62 -10.75 -38.55
C ASP A 127 -32.15 -10.57 -40.00
N PHE A 128 -30.98 -9.97 -40.20
CA PHE A 128 -30.39 -9.83 -41.53
C PHE A 128 -30.09 -11.18 -42.17
N ASP A 129 -29.58 -12.16 -41.44
CA ASP A 129 -29.34 -13.51 -41.96
C ASP A 129 -30.65 -14.14 -42.48
N LYS A 130 -31.73 -14.06 -41.70
CA LYS A 130 -33.06 -14.56 -42.13
C LYS A 130 -33.57 -13.85 -43.39
N ARG A 131 -33.32 -12.54 -43.51
CA ARG A 131 -33.72 -11.76 -44.70
C ARG A 131 -32.89 -12.14 -45.92
N ILE A 132 -31.60 -12.44 -45.74
CA ILE A 132 -30.72 -12.93 -46.80
C ILE A 132 -31.21 -14.31 -47.28
N ASP A 133 -31.50 -15.24 -46.35
CA ASP A 133 -32.07 -16.55 -46.71
C ASP A 133 -33.38 -16.43 -47.50
N ALA A 134 -34.23 -15.46 -47.15
CA ALA A 134 -35.47 -15.19 -47.87
C ALA A 134 -35.22 -14.60 -49.27
N LEU A 135 -34.19 -13.76 -49.43
CA LEU A 135 -33.78 -13.23 -50.72
C LEU A 135 -33.20 -14.31 -51.61
N ASP A 136 -32.36 -15.21 -51.08
CA ASP A 136 -31.78 -16.33 -51.83
C ASP A 136 -32.88 -17.22 -52.42
N LYS A 137 -33.89 -17.59 -51.62
CA LYS A 137 -35.05 -18.36 -52.11
C LYS A 137 -35.83 -17.64 -53.22
N ARG A 138 -35.94 -16.30 -53.13
CA ARG A 138 -36.61 -15.51 -54.18
C ARG A 138 -35.78 -15.46 -55.46
N ILE A 139 -34.46 -15.36 -55.34
CA ILE A 139 -33.53 -15.41 -56.47
C ILE A 139 -33.63 -16.78 -57.16
N ASP A 140 -33.60 -17.88 -56.41
CA ASP A 140 -33.80 -19.24 -56.95
C ASP A 140 -35.13 -19.39 -57.70
N SER A 141 -36.20 -18.79 -57.18
CA SER A 141 -37.51 -18.80 -57.83
C SER A 141 -37.51 -17.99 -59.13
N LEU A 142 -36.85 -16.84 -59.15
CA LEU A 142 -36.72 -16.01 -60.34
C LEU A 142 -35.87 -16.70 -61.41
N ASP A 143 -34.78 -17.37 -61.01
CA ASP A 143 -33.90 -18.11 -61.91
C ASP A 143 -34.66 -19.22 -62.66
N LYS A 144 -35.45 -20.01 -61.93
CA LYS A 144 -36.36 -21.03 -62.53
C LYS A 144 -37.37 -20.44 -63.51
N ARG A 145 -37.95 -19.28 -63.19
CA ARG A 145 -38.91 -18.60 -64.07
C ARG A 145 -38.23 -18.07 -65.33
N LEU A 146 -37.01 -17.55 -65.21
CA LEU A 146 -36.21 -17.09 -66.34
C LEU A 146 -35.84 -18.25 -67.27
N ASP A 147 -35.43 -19.40 -66.73
CA ASP A 147 -35.18 -20.61 -67.53
C ASP A 147 -36.43 -21.03 -68.32
N TYR A 148 -37.62 -21.00 -67.69
CA TYR A 148 -38.88 -21.31 -68.36
C TYR A 148 -39.21 -20.32 -69.49
N VAL A 149 -39.04 -19.03 -69.25
CA VAL A 149 -39.24 -17.98 -70.27
C VAL A 149 -38.24 -18.14 -71.42
N ALA A 150 -36.97 -18.43 -71.11
CA ALA A 150 -35.94 -18.67 -72.12
C ALA A 150 -36.30 -19.87 -73.01
N LYS A 151 -36.76 -20.98 -72.41
CA LYS A 151 -37.25 -22.15 -73.15
C LYS A 151 -38.41 -21.81 -74.09
N ILE A 152 -39.42 -21.09 -73.61
CA ILE A 152 -40.54 -20.64 -74.45
C ILE A 152 -40.06 -19.73 -75.58
N SER A 153 -39.12 -18.83 -75.30
CA SER A 153 -38.56 -17.94 -76.33
C SER A 153 -37.89 -18.75 -77.45
N TRP A 154 -37.09 -19.76 -77.10
CA TRP A 154 -36.47 -20.66 -78.08
C TRP A 154 -37.50 -21.43 -78.91
N THR A 155 -38.55 -21.97 -78.28
CA THR A 155 -39.58 -22.72 -79.01
C THR A 155 -40.38 -21.84 -79.96
N LEU A 156 -40.78 -20.64 -79.53
CA LEU A 156 -41.47 -19.68 -80.39
C LEU A 156 -40.58 -19.21 -81.54
N THR A 157 -39.32 -18.86 -81.26
CA THR A 157 -38.37 -18.40 -82.29
C THR A 157 -38.13 -19.49 -83.33
N ALA A 158 -37.92 -20.74 -82.90
CA ALA A 158 -37.77 -21.87 -83.81
C ALA A 158 -39.04 -22.09 -84.66
N GLY A 159 -40.22 -21.98 -84.07
CA GLY A 159 -41.50 -22.07 -84.78
C GLY A 159 -41.66 -21.00 -85.86
N VAL A 160 -41.37 -19.74 -85.53
CA VAL A 160 -41.43 -18.62 -86.50
C VAL A 160 -40.44 -18.84 -87.65
N ILE A 161 -39.19 -19.23 -87.35
CA ILE A 161 -38.19 -19.54 -88.37
C ILE A 161 -38.67 -20.67 -89.29
N ALA A 162 -39.22 -21.75 -88.73
CA ALA A 162 -39.74 -22.86 -89.52
C ALA A 162 -40.87 -22.42 -90.47
N THR A 163 -41.81 -21.60 -90.00
CA THR A 163 -42.88 -21.04 -90.86
C THR A 163 -42.33 -20.14 -91.96
N LEU A 164 -41.34 -19.29 -91.66
CA LEU A 164 -40.70 -18.42 -92.65
C LEU A 164 -39.97 -19.23 -93.73
N ILE A 165 -39.25 -20.28 -93.36
CA ILE A 165 -38.57 -21.18 -94.31
C ILE A 165 -39.58 -21.82 -95.26
N VAL A 166 -40.68 -22.36 -94.74
CA VAL A 166 -41.75 -22.96 -95.57
C VAL A 166 -42.30 -21.95 -96.58
N ASN A 167 -42.58 -20.72 -96.14
CA ASN A 167 -43.08 -19.67 -97.03
C ASN A 167 -42.08 -19.29 -98.13
N ILE A 168 -40.78 -19.18 -97.81
CA ILE A 168 -39.74 -18.87 -98.80
C ILE A 168 -39.63 -19.99 -99.84
N VAL A 169 -39.65 -21.26 -99.42
CA VAL A 169 -39.58 -22.42 -100.32
C VAL A 169 -40.78 -22.44 -101.28
N ILE A 170 -42.00 -22.23 -100.79
CA ILE A 170 -43.20 -22.13 -101.62
C ILE A 170 -43.04 -21.02 -102.66
N LEU A 171 -42.60 -19.83 -102.24
CA LEU A 171 -42.42 -18.68 -103.12
C LEU A 171 -41.40 -18.95 -104.24
N VAL A 172 -40.28 -19.60 -103.93
CA VAL A 172 -39.27 -19.99 -104.93
C VAL A 172 -39.82 -20.99 -105.93
N ILE A 173 -40.55 -22.01 -105.47
CA ILE A 173 -41.17 -23.01 -106.34
C ILE A 173 -42.22 -22.37 -107.26
N THR A 174 -43.11 -21.54 -106.71
CA THR A 174 -44.13 -20.83 -107.49
C THR A 174 -43.49 -19.92 -108.55
N HIS A 175 -42.41 -19.20 -108.20
CA HIS A 175 -41.68 -18.37 -109.15
C HIS A 175 -41.02 -19.18 -110.29
N TRP A 176 -40.50 -20.37 -109.99
CA TRP A 176 -39.92 -21.27 -111.00
C TRP A 176 -40.97 -21.88 -111.93
N ILE A 177 -42.17 -22.18 -111.44
CA ILE A 177 -43.25 -22.79 -112.24
C ILE A 177 -43.93 -21.77 -113.17
N LEU A 178 -44.06 -20.51 -112.74
CA LEU A 178 -44.71 -19.44 -113.53
C LEU A 178 -43.81 -18.78 -114.58
N ARG A 179 -42.56 -19.23 -114.73
CA ARG A 179 -41.58 -18.66 -115.65
C ARG A 179 -41.19 -19.66 -116.73
#